data_AF-A0A1G7QTT0-F1
#
_entry.id   AF-A0A1G7QTT0-F1
#
_cell.length_a   1.000
_cell.length_b   1.000
_cell.length_c   1.000
_cell.angle_alpha   90.00
_cell.angle_beta   90.00
_cell.angle_gamma   90.00
#
_symmetry.space_group_name_H-M   'P 1'
#
loop_
_entity.id
_entity.type
_entity.pdbx_description
1 polymer ?
#
loop_
_entity_poly.entity_id
_entity_poly.type
_entity_poly.pdbx_seq_one_letter_code
_entity_poly.pdbx_strand_id
1 'polypeptide(L)'
;MSGNDCPVCGEGFDSAGGARSHAWEAHGACHYCGERVAGEEKAALYRHWLVAHPEDLSRRDANRAENEVDSITFGDRLSNGGVGAAVRGLPRRAFLVGGGVLAIGGVAAGGIALSNVLGGVEDIETSEPGPVGTASIPDSPGDYRYAVMGSADATATVTYFGSWKCPVCARFGEGFLPTLVTDYVAPGDLRIEFRNLAYFGGDPFLGPDAPSAGQAGLAVWNTDPSSYWRFHEVVFRNQPPEAQRWATPDKLEAFAKAASVSDPGAVRRAVQTDEYDDALRATSQRAQQLGVSGTPTLRIGDSLVNPGNQQQTRTRIEAAIENA
;
A
#
# COMPACT_ATOMS: atom_id res chain seq x y z
N MET A 1 38.58 -4.97 12.01
CA MET A 1 38.45 -3.93 13.04
C MET A 1 37.48 -4.47 14.06
N SER A 2 37.78 -4.36 15.36
CA SER A 2 36.91 -4.84 16.43
C SER A 2 35.51 -4.27 16.23
N GLY A 3 34.46 -5.05 16.47
CA GLY A 3 33.07 -4.67 16.16
C GLY A 3 32.55 -3.40 16.86
N ASN A 4 33.35 -2.76 17.71
CA ASN A 4 33.00 -1.58 18.48
C ASN A 4 34.03 -0.43 18.40
N ASP A 5 34.94 -0.42 17.41
CA ASP A 5 35.87 0.70 17.24
C ASP A 5 35.35 1.72 16.22
N CYS A 6 35.64 3.00 16.42
CA CYS A 6 35.37 4.04 15.44
C CYS A 6 36.32 3.88 14.23
N PRO A 7 35.80 3.81 12.99
CA PRO A 7 36.64 3.59 11.81
C PRO A 7 37.50 4.79 11.43
N VAL A 8 37.25 5.97 12.02
CA VAL A 8 37.96 7.22 11.69
C VAL A 8 39.12 7.48 12.65
N CYS A 9 38.88 7.35 13.96
CA CYS A 9 39.87 7.68 15.00
C CYS A 9 40.41 6.46 15.76
N GLY A 10 39.80 5.29 15.59
CA GLY A 10 40.20 4.06 16.28
C GLY A 10 39.79 3.99 17.75
N GLU A 11 39.01 4.95 18.27
CA GLU A 11 38.47 4.88 19.63
C GLU A 11 37.54 3.68 19.81
N GLY A 12 37.74 2.91 20.87
CA GLY A 12 36.92 1.75 21.21
C GLY A 12 35.74 2.11 22.10
N PHE A 13 34.60 1.45 21.88
CA PHE A 13 33.36 1.68 22.61
C PHE A 13 32.79 0.39 23.22
N ASP A 14 31.94 0.54 24.24
CA ASP A 14 31.28 -0.59 24.92
C ASP A 14 30.27 -1.32 24.02
N SER A 15 29.84 -0.68 22.92
CA SER A 15 28.93 -1.29 21.95
C SER A 15 29.15 -0.74 20.53
N ALA A 16 28.81 -1.56 19.54
CA ALA A 16 28.76 -1.14 18.13
C ALA A 16 27.81 0.05 17.93
N GLY A 17 26.76 0.17 18.75
CA GLY A 17 25.87 1.33 18.76
C GLY A 17 26.58 2.63 19.18
N GLY A 18 27.41 2.56 20.22
CA GLY A 18 28.22 3.69 20.67
C GLY A 18 29.25 4.14 19.62
N ALA A 19 29.95 3.18 19.02
CA ALA A 19 30.91 3.45 17.94
C ALA A 19 30.24 4.09 16.71
N ARG A 20 29.02 3.65 16.36
CA ARG A 20 28.21 4.24 15.29
C ARG A 20 27.82 5.68 15.57
N SER A 21 27.29 5.97 16.76
CA SER A 21 26.89 7.31 17.13
C SER A 21 28.08 8.26 17.13
N HIS A 22 29.22 7.84 17.69
CA HIS A 22 30.44 8.64 17.69
C HIS A 22 30.97 8.91 16.26
N ALA A 23 31.00 7.90 15.38
CA ALA A 23 31.46 8.08 14.00
C ALA A 23 30.66 9.16 13.26
N TRP A 24 29.35 9.23 13.49
CA TRP A 24 28.51 10.29 12.91
C TRP A 24 28.69 11.63 13.64
N GLU A 25 28.55 11.66 14.96
CA GLU A 25 28.47 12.91 15.72
C GLU A 25 29.81 13.65 15.81
N ALA A 26 30.93 12.92 15.90
CA ALA A 26 32.26 13.50 16.01
C ALA A 26 32.93 13.74 14.63
N HIS A 27 32.56 12.96 13.60
CA HIS A 27 33.30 12.95 12.34
C HIS A 27 32.43 13.11 11.08
N GLY A 28 31.11 13.10 11.20
CA GLY A 28 30.19 13.09 10.05
C GLY A 28 30.44 11.90 9.13
N ALA A 29 30.86 10.76 9.68
CA ALA A 29 31.38 9.64 8.91
C ALA A 29 30.51 8.39 9.03
N CYS A 30 30.54 7.58 7.97
CA CYS A 30 29.92 6.27 7.94
C CYS A 30 30.69 5.29 8.83
N HIS A 31 29.98 4.59 9.70
CA HIS A 31 30.60 3.59 10.57
C HIS A 31 31.14 2.35 9.82
N TYR A 32 30.55 2.02 8.65
CA TYR A 32 30.93 0.82 7.91
C TYR A 32 32.21 0.99 7.09
N CYS A 33 32.46 2.19 6.56
CA CYS A 33 33.61 2.46 5.69
C CYS A 33 34.53 3.60 6.15
N GLY A 34 34.12 4.38 7.16
CA GLY A 34 34.85 5.57 7.61
C GLY A 34 34.76 6.77 6.66
N GLU A 35 34.01 6.67 5.56
CA GLU A 35 33.84 7.75 4.60
C GLU A 35 33.01 8.89 5.21
N ARG A 36 33.46 10.13 5.03
CA ARG A 36 32.68 11.30 5.42
C ARG A 36 31.50 11.47 4.47
N VAL A 37 30.30 11.53 5.04
CA VAL A 37 29.07 11.69 4.27
C VAL A 37 28.70 13.17 4.25
N ALA A 38 28.46 13.72 3.07
CA ALA A 38 28.10 15.13 2.90
C ALA A 38 26.65 15.39 3.36
N GLY A 39 26.47 16.34 4.28
CA GLY A 39 25.18 16.77 4.82
C GLY A 39 25.18 16.82 6.35
N GLU A 40 24.36 17.68 6.95
CA GLU A 40 24.25 17.81 8.42
C GLU A 40 23.23 16.83 9.03
N GLU A 41 22.48 16.11 8.19
CA GLU A 41 21.36 15.27 8.61
C GLU A 41 21.68 13.78 8.59
N LYS A 42 21.21 13.04 9.61
CA LYS A 42 21.33 11.56 9.70
C LYS A 42 20.72 10.84 8.49
N ALA A 43 19.79 11.48 7.78
CA ALA A 43 19.22 11.03 6.50
C ALA A 43 20.27 10.68 5.45
N ALA A 44 21.28 11.54 5.29
CA ALA A 44 22.31 11.38 4.29
C ALA A 44 23.17 10.15 4.58
N LEU A 45 23.46 9.92 5.87
CA LEU A 45 24.12 8.72 6.35
C LEU A 45 23.33 7.45 6.04
N TYR A 46 22.02 7.45 6.31
CA TYR A 46 21.18 6.28 6.04
C TYR A 46 21.00 5.98 4.54
N ARG A 47 20.92 7.01 3.68
CA ARG A 47 20.98 6.81 2.22
C ARG A 47 22.30 6.21 1.78
N HIS A 48 23.41 6.70 2.33
CA HIS A 48 24.73 6.16 2.04
C HIS A 48 24.83 4.68 2.47
N TRP A 49 24.26 4.30 3.61
CA TRP A 49 24.21 2.91 4.06
C TRP A 49 23.53 1.98 3.05
N LEU A 50 22.33 2.36 2.59
CA LEU A 50 21.55 1.53 1.66
C LEU A 50 22.22 1.36 0.29
N VAL A 51 22.98 2.35 -0.15
CA VAL A 51 23.62 2.34 -1.48
C VAL A 51 25.01 1.72 -1.45
N ALA A 52 25.85 2.08 -0.47
CA ALA A 52 27.24 1.68 -0.42
C ALA A 52 27.45 0.33 0.29
N HIS A 53 26.52 -0.08 1.16
CA HIS A 53 26.66 -1.24 2.04
C HIS A 53 25.46 -2.22 2.06
N PRO A 54 24.76 -2.48 0.94
CA PRO A 54 23.52 -3.26 0.97
C PRO A 54 23.70 -4.68 1.57
N GLU A 55 24.87 -5.29 1.38
CA GLU A 55 25.17 -6.65 1.86
C GLU A 55 25.85 -6.67 3.25
N ASP A 56 26.41 -5.54 3.70
CA ASP A 56 27.12 -5.44 4.98
C ASP A 56 26.19 -4.96 6.12
N LEU A 57 25.00 -4.48 5.78
CA LEU A 57 24.03 -4.00 6.77
C LEU A 57 23.41 -5.16 7.55
N SER A 58 23.41 -5.02 8.88
CA SER A 58 22.55 -5.87 9.71
C SER A 58 21.09 -5.62 9.35
N ARG A 59 20.23 -6.65 9.43
CA ARG A 59 18.77 -6.48 9.23
C ARG A 59 18.17 -5.33 10.03
N ARG A 60 18.71 -5.08 11.22
CA ARG A 60 18.26 -4.01 12.12
C ARG A 60 18.66 -2.63 11.60
N ASP A 61 19.83 -2.51 10.98
CA ASP A 61 20.34 -1.26 10.41
C ASP A 61 19.73 -0.98 9.02
N ALA A 62 19.47 -2.02 8.22
CA ALA A 62 18.72 -1.92 6.97
C ALA A 62 17.31 -1.37 7.23
N ASN A 63 16.54 -2.01 8.14
CA ASN A 63 15.20 -1.54 8.50
C ASN A 63 15.20 -0.11 9.07
N ARG A 64 16.23 0.25 9.86
CA ARG A 64 16.36 1.62 10.39
C ARG A 64 16.62 2.63 9.28
N ALA A 65 17.52 2.31 8.35
CA ALA A 65 17.87 3.19 7.25
C ALA A 65 16.69 3.36 6.28
N GLU A 66 15.98 2.28 5.93
CA GLU A 66 14.80 2.32 5.07
C GLU A 66 13.69 3.18 5.70
N ASN A 67 13.37 2.99 6.99
CA ASN A 67 12.34 3.77 7.67
C ASN A 67 12.67 5.27 7.75
N GLU A 68 13.93 5.64 8.00
CA GLU A 68 14.33 7.05 8.10
C GLU A 68 14.42 7.72 6.72
N VAL A 69 14.89 7.01 5.69
CA VAL A 69 14.96 7.55 4.33
C VAL A 69 13.57 7.71 3.72
N ASP A 70 12.66 6.77 3.95
CA ASP A 70 11.27 6.87 3.47
C ASP A 70 10.50 7.98 4.16
N SER A 71 10.72 8.20 5.47
CA SER A 71 10.07 9.29 6.21
C SER A 71 10.54 10.68 5.75
N ILE A 72 11.80 10.80 5.32
CA ILE A 72 12.39 12.06 4.82
C ILE A 72 12.05 12.29 3.36
N THR A 73 12.05 11.25 2.52
CA THR A 73 11.55 11.36 1.15
C THR A 73 10.08 11.79 1.13
N PHE A 74 9.31 11.39 2.15
CA PHE A 74 7.95 11.86 2.39
C PHE A 74 7.92 13.32 2.90
N GLY A 75 8.79 13.71 3.83
CA GLY A 75 8.91 15.10 4.32
C GLY A 75 9.37 16.12 3.27
N ASP A 76 10.33 15.78 2.41
CA ASP A 76 10.82 16.64 1.33
C ASP A 76 9.76 16.85 0.23
N ARG A 77 8.90 15.84 0.01
CA ARG A 77 7.73 15.95 -0.88
C ARG A 77 6.64 16.86 -0.30
N LEU A 78 6.58 17.02 1.02
CA LEU A 78 5.65 17.95 1.69
C LEU A 78 6.20 19.38 1.74
N SER A 79 7.52 19.56 1.82
CA SER A 79 8.16 20.88 1.90
C SER A 79 8.31 21.56 0.52
N ASN A 80 8.67 20.80 -0.51
CA ASN A 80 8.87 21.33 -1.87
C ASN A 80 7.59 21.20 -2.72
N GLY A 81 6.52 21.85 -2.28
CA GLY A 81 5.25 21.88 -3.01
C GLY A 81 5.44 22.10 -4.51
N GLY A 82 4.93 21.18 -5.32
CA GLY A 82 4.71 21.37 -6.75
C GLY A 82 5.96 21.54 -7.63
N VAL A 83 6.18 20.52 -8.47
CA VAL A 83 6.87 20.58 -9.78
C VAL A 83 8.41 20.72 -9.79
N GLY A 84 9.08 19.68 -10.31
CA GLY A 84 10.30 19.85 -11.12
C GLY A 84 11.47 18.91 -10.81
N ALA A 85 11.99 18.28 -11.87
CA ALA A 85 13.18 17.40 -11.95
C ALA A 85 12.94 15.95 -11.46
N ALA A 86 13.23 14.88 -12.21
CA ALA A 86 14.12 14.72 -13.33
C ALA A 86 13.69 13.53 -14.21
N VAL A 87 13.54 13.76 -15.52
CA VAL A 87 13.83 12.72 -16.53
C VAL A 87 14.62 13.39 -17.64
N ARG A 88 15.94 13.34 -17.52
CA ARG A 88 16.86 13.52 -18.64
C ARG A 88 17.75 12.28 -18.71
N GLY A 89 17.68 11.58 -19.84
CA GLY A 89 18.76 10.74 -20.32
C GLY A 89 18.50 9.25 -20.37
N LEU A 90 17.63 8.80 -21.28
CA LEU A 90 17.83 7.51 -21.96
C LEU A 90 17.50 7.66 -23.46
N PRO A 91 18.42 7.33 -24.37
CA PRO A 91 18.21 7.51 -25.80
C PRO A 91 17.26 6.46 -26.37
N ARG A 92 16.30 6.94 -27.17
CA ARG A 92 15.47 6.15 -28.08
C ARG A 92 16.34 5.65 -29.24
N ARG A 93 16.51 4.33 -29.38
CA ARG A 93 16.55 3.54 -30.65
C ARG A 93 17.18 2.16 -30.43
N ALA A 94 16.64 1.16 -31.15
CA ALA A 94 17.01 -0.26 -31.29
C ALA A 94 16.06 -1.21 -30.52
N PHE A 95 15.32 -2.17 -31.11
CA PHE A 95 15.17 -2.64 -32.48
C PHE A 95 13.78 -3.33 -32.62
N LEU A 96 13.23 -3.29 -33.84
CA LEU A 96 12.11 -4.11 -34.30
C LEU A 96 12.58 -5.54 -34.66
N VAL A 97 11.61 -6.45 -34.71
CA VAL A 97 11.52 -7.72 -35.47
C VAL A 97 11.92 -9.01 -34.74
N GLY A 98 10.99 -9.95 -34.70
CA GLY A 98 11.26 -11.37 -34.52
C GLY A 98 10.03 -12.17 -34.10
N GLY A 99 9.14 -12.48 -35.05
CA GLY A 99 7.99 -13.36 -34.81
C GLY A 99 8.39 -14.79 -34.46
N GLY A 100 7.51 -15.49 -33.75
CA GLY A 100 7.71 -16.90 -33.40
C GLY A 100 6.56 -17.44 -32.57
N VAL A 101 5.49 -17.88 -33.24
CA VAL A 101 4.46 -18.73 -32.66
C VAL A 101 5.09 -20.07 -32.28
N LEU A 102 4.98 -20.48 -31.02
CA LEU A 102 4.97 -21.89 -30.64
C LEU A 102 3.94 -22.11 -29.53
N ALA A 103 2.80 -22.68 -29.93
CA ALA A 103 1.80 -23.24 -29.04
C ALA A 103 2.09 -24.73 -28.81
N ILE A 104 2.27 -25.13 -27.55
CA ILE A 104 2.08 -26.47 -26.97
C ILE A 104 1.83 -26.20 -25.47
N GLY A 105 0.79 -26.60 -24.74
CA GLY A 105 -0.28 -27.58 -24.92
C GLY A 105 -0.65 -28.16 -23.53
N GLY A 106 -1.75 -27.71 -22.91
CA GLY A 106 -2.58 -28.42 -21.89
C GLY A 106 -2.16 -28.37 -20.40
N VAL A 107 -3.03 -28.35 -19.37
CA VAL A 107 -4.50 -28.48 -19.18
C VAL A 107 -4.91 -27.89 -17.79
N ALA A 108 -6.11 -27.26 -17.74
CA ALA A 108 -7.04 -27.04 -16.60
C ALA A 108 -6.72 -26.10 -15.42
N ALA A 109 -7.26 -24.87 -15.50
CA ALA A 109 -8.30 -24.34 -14.60
C ALA A 109 -8.92 -23.09 -15.27
N GLY A 110 -10.25 -22.95 -15.22
CA GLY A 110 -11.01 -22.05 -16.10
C GLY A 110 -10.77 -20.57 -15.85
N GLY A 111 -10.00 -19.93 -16.74
CA GLY A 111 -10.10 -18.50 -17.01
C GLY A 111 -10.77 -18.32 -18.37
N ILE A 112 -11.95 -17.71 -18.41
CA ILE A 112 -12.53 -17.25 -19.68
C ILE A 112 -11.65 -16.08 -20.13
N ALA A 113 -10.67 -16.37 -21.00
CA ALA A 113 -9.92 -15.36 -21.70
C ALA A 113 -10.86 -14.66 -22.69
N LEU A 114 -11.45 -13.54 -22.29
CA LEU A 114 -12.13 -12.62 -23.20
C LEU A 114 -11.06 -11.90 -24.03
N SER A 115 -10.63 -12.53 -25.13
CA SER A 115 -9.76 -11.88 -26.10
C SER A 115 -10.54 -10.83 -26.89
N ASN A 116 -10.56 -9.59 -26.39
CA ASN A 116 -10.93 -8.45 -27.21
C ASN A 116 -9.71 -7.98 -28.01
N VAL A 117 -9.68 -8.41 -29.27
CA VAL A 117 -8.96 -7.77 -30.36
C VAL A 117 -9.47 -6.33 -30.44
N LEU A 118 -8.76 -5.39 -29.80
CA LEU A 118 -8.68 -3.95 -30.04
C LEU A 118 -8.16 -3.27 -28.74
N GLY A 119 -6.84 -3.07 -28.64
CA GLY A 119 -6.24 -2.13 -27.67
C GLY A 119 -5.98 -2.67 -26.26
N GLY A 120 -4.85 -3.37 -26.10
CA GLY A 120 -4.04 -3.52 -24.88
C GLY A 120 -4.74 -3.40 -23.53
N VAL A 121 -5.41 -4.46 -23.11
CA VAL A 121 -5.61 -4.74 -21.68
C VAL A 121 -4.53 -5.75 -21.32
N GLU A 122 -3.58 -5.37 -20.47
CA GLU A 122 -2.66 -6.33 -19.84
C GLU A 122 -3.50 -7.46 -19.21
N ASP A 123 -3.01 -8.70 -19.28
CA ASP A 123 -3.73 -9.85 -18.74
C ASP A 123 -4.04 -9.61 -17.25
N ILE A 124 -5.34 -9.55 -16.90
CA ILE A 124 -5.78 -9.40 -15.52
C ILE A 124 -5.66 -10.77 -14.86
N GLU A 125 -4.81 -10.87 -13.86
CA GLU A 125 -4.67 -12.06 -13.02
C GLU A 125 -5.98 -12.30 -12.27
N THR A 126 -6.66 -13.38 -12.66
CA THR A 126 -7.85 -13.89 -12.01
C THR A 126 -7.48 -15.19 -11.30
N SER A 127 -7.87 -15.29 -10.04
CA SER A 127 -7.74 -16.50 -9.22
C SER A 127 -9.02 -16.68 -8.42
N GLU A 128 -9.20 -17.88 -7.86
CA GLU A 128 -10.22 -18.07 -6.84
C GLU A 128 -10.05 -17.02 -5.72
N PRO A 129 -11.16 -16.47 -5.19
CA PRO A 129 -11.11 -15.51 -4.11
C PRO A 129 -10.42 -16.09 -2.88
N GLY A 130 -9.49 -15.34 -2.31
CA GLY A 130 -8.82 -15.67 -1.06
C GLY A 130 -9.70 -15.33 0.17
N PRO A 131 -9.14 -15.44 1.38
CA PRO A 131 -9.88 -15.14 2.61
C PRO A 131 -10.52 -13.74 2.62
N VAL A 132 -9.85 -12.74 2.05
CA VAL A 132 -10.41 -11.38 1.94
C VAL A 132 -11.60 -11.40 0.98
N GLY A 133 -11.42 -11.96 -0.21
CA GLY A 133 -12.45 -12.06 -1.24
C GLY A 133 -13.70 -12.83 -0.82
N THR A 134 -13.58 -13.73 0.16
CA THR A 134 -14.68 -14.49 0.76
C THR A 134 -15.11 -14.00 2.13
N ALA A 135 -14.59 -12.86 2.60
CA ALA A 135 -14.92 -12.35 3.93
C ALA A 135 -16.43 -12.10 4.05
N SER A 136 -17.00 -12.46 5.20
CA SER A 136 -18.41 -12.17 5.50
C SER A 136 -18.64 -10.65 5.48
N ILE A 137 -19.86 -10.23 5.16
CA ILE A 137 -20.30 -8.83 5.26
C ILE A 137 -21.51 -8.77 6.19
N PRO A 138 -21.84 -7.60 6.76
CA PRO A 138 -23.05 -7.44 7.57
C PRO A 138 -24.33 -7.77 6.77
N ASP A 139 -25.39 -8.22 7.44
CA ASP A 139 -26.67 -8.55 6.80
C ASP A 139 -27.34 -7.36 6.10
N SER A 140 -27.12 -6.15 6.63
CA SER A 140 -27.58 -4.87 6.06
C SER A 140 -26.40 -4.03 5.58
N PRO A 141 -25.70 -4.40 4.50
CA PRO A 141 -24.50 -3.68 4.06
C PRO A 141 -24.82 -2.24 3.62
N GLY A 142 -26.05 -1.98 3.16
CA GLY A 142 -26.52 -0.64 2.78
C GLY A 142 -26.61 0.37 3.93
N ASP A 143 -26.60 -0.08 5.18
CA ASP A 143 -26.58 0.81 6.35
C ASP A 143 -25.17 1.41 6.58
N TYR A 144 -24.15 0.88 5.92
CA TYR A 144 -22.77 1.31 6.04
C TYR A 144 -22.36 2.16 4.85
N ARG A 145 -21.85 3.37 5.14
CA ARG A 145 -21.28 4.27 4.13
C ARG A 145 -20.04 3.69 3.44
N TYR A 146 -19.29 2.87 4.16
CA TYR A 146 -18.02 2.31 3.73
C TYR A 146 -18.11 0.79 3.68
N ALA A 147 -17.21 0.19 2.92
CA ALA A 147 -17.15 -1.26 2.84
C ALA A 147 -16.71 -1.89 4.16
N VAL A 148 -17.46 -2.91 4.56
CA VAL A 148 -17.28 -3.60 5.84
C VAL A 148 -17.19 -5.09 5.58
N MET A 149 -16.22 -5.73 6.24
CA MET A 149 -16.19 -7.18 6.43
C MET A 149 -16.39 -7.52 7.91
N GLY A 150 -16.94 -8.70 8.17
CA GLY A 150 -17.24 -9.22 9.50
C GLY A 150 -18.67 -8.96 9.94
N SER A 151 -19.01 -9.55 11.09
CA SER A 151 -20.32 -9.44 11.71
C SER A 151 -20.63 -8.00 12.15
N ALA A 152 -21.91 -7.62 12.11
CA ALA A 152 -22.37 -6.37 12.73
C ALA A 152 -22.17 -6.37 14.26
N ASP A 153 -22.18 -7.56 14.87
CA ASP A 153 -22.04 -7.81 16.30
C ASP A 153 -20.60 -8.11 16.72
N ALA A 154 -19.61 -7.88 15.84
CA ALA A 154 -18.22 -8.16 16.17
C ALA A 154 -17.74 -7.33 17.36
N THR A 155 -17.01 -7.99 18.27
CA THR A 155 -16.51 -7.43 19.53
C THR A 155 -15.67 -6.18 19.31
N ALA A 156 -14.73 -6.22 18.36
CA ALA A 156 -13.88 -5.09 18.01
C ALA A 156 -14.16 -4.58 16.59
N THR A 157 -13.94 -3.28 16.39
CA THR A 157 -13.97 -2.66 15.05
C THR A 157 -12.65 -1.98 14.74
N VAL A 158 -12.14 -2.23 13.54
CA VAL A 158 -10.94 -1.59 12.99
C VAL A 158 -11.31 -0.80 11.74
N THR A 159 -10.92 0.47 11.70
CA THR A 159 -10.98 1.26 10.45
C THR A 159 -9.64 1.13 9.73
N TYR A 160 -9.66 0.55 8.54
CA TYR A 160 -8.51 0.49 7.64
C TYR A 160 -8.54 1.67 6.68
N PHE A 161 -7.67 2.65 6.89
CA PHE A 161 -7.36 3.69 5.91
C PHE A 161 -6.31 3.17 4.93
N GLY A 162 -6.74 2.93 3.69
CA GLY A 162 -5.88 2.48 2.59
C GLY A 162 -6.06 3.35 1.35
N SER A 163 -5.25 3.12 0.33
CA SER A 163 -5.45 3.74 -0.98
C SER A 163 -5.33 2.68 -2.06
N TRP A 164 -6.26 2.69 -3.02
CA TRP A 164 -6.24 1.75 -4.15
C TRP A 164 -5.00 1.86 -5.02
N LYS A 165 -4.25 2.97 -4.95
CA LYS A 165 -2.98 3.18 -5.70
C LYS A 165 -1.73 2.91 -4.86
N CYS A 166 -1.87 2.63 -3.57
CA CYS A 166 -0.74 2.49 -2.65
C CYS A 166 -0.13 1.07 -2.73
N PRO A 167 1.17 0.93 -3.07
CA PRO A 167 1.82 -0.38 -3.21
C PRO A 167 1.99 -1.10 -1.86
N VAL A 168 2.20 -0.36 -0.77
CA VAL A 168 2.25 -0.95 0.58
C VAL A 168 0.88 -1.47 1.01
N CYS A 169 -0.20 -0.88 0.49
CA CYS A 169 -1.57 -1.29 0.72
C CYS A 169 -1.89 -2.59 -0.05
N ALA A 170 -1.38 -2.72 -1.29
CA ALA A 170 -1.43 -3.99 -2.02
C ALA A 170 -0.70 -5.10 -1.25
N ARG A 171 0.53 -4.84 -0.79
CA ARG A 171 1.29 -5.79 0.05
C ARG A 171 0.56 -6.17 1.33
N PHE A 172 -0.09 -5.22 2.01
CA PHE A 172 -0.90 -5.50 3.19
C PHE A 172 -2.13 -6.35 2.84
N GLY A 173 -2.86 -5.98 1.78
CA GLY A 173 -4.07 -6.65 1.32
C GLY A 173 -3.86 -8.09 0.85
N GLU A 174 -2.72 -8.37 0.19
CA GLU A 174 -2.37 -9.71 -0.29
C GLU A 174 -1.62 -10.54 0.76
N GLY A 175 -0.90 -9.90 1.67
CA GLY A 175 -0.06 -10.58 2.66
C GLY A 175 -0.72 -10.76 4.02
N PHE A 176 -0.90 -9.67 4.77
CA PHE A 176 -1.24 -9.74 6.18
C PHE A 176 -2.75 -9.67 6.45
N LEU A 177 -3.50 -8.89 5.68
CA LEU A 177 -4.96 -8.78 5.81
C LEU A 177 -5.68 -10.15 5.74
N PRO A 178 -5.34 -11.11 4.85
CA PRO A 178 -5.97 -12.42 4.83
C PRO A 178 -5.83 -13.20 6.15
N THR A 179 -4.72 -13.00 6.87
CA THR A 179 -4.51 -13.62 8.19
C THR A 179 -5.40 -12.98 9.25
N LEU A 180 -5.61 -11.66 9.20
CA LEU A 180 -6.56 -10.98 10.10
C LEU A 180 -7.99 -11.42 9.83
N VAL A 181 -8.34 -11.65 8.56
CA VAL A 181 -9.65 -12.17 8.19
C VAL A 181 -9.86 -13.57 8.74
N THR A 182 -8.88 -14.46 8.53
CA THR A 182 -8.97 -15.85 8.98
C THR A 182 -9.04 -15.95 10.51
N ASP A 183 -8.22 -15.17 11.21
CA ASP A 183 -8.02 -15.34 12.65
C ASP A 183 -9.02 -14.57 13.51
N TYR A 184 -9.60 -13.47 13.00
CA TYR A 184 -10.48 -12.61 13.81
C TYR A 184 -11.81 -12.24 13.14
N VAL A 185 -11.85 -12.05 11.81
CA VAL A 185 -13.10 -11.68 11.12
C VAL A 185 -14.02 -12.89 10.94
N ALA A 186 -13.47 -14.01 10.46
CA ALA A 186 -14.24 -15.24 10.23
C ALA A 186 -14.82 -15.85 11.53
N PRO A 187 -14.12 -15.84 12.68
CA PRO A 187 -14.71 -16.23 13.97
C PRO A 187 -15.78 -15.27 14.49
N GLY A 188 -15.83 -14.03 13.96
CA GLY A 188 -16.79 -13.00 14.38
C GLY A 188 -16.28 -12.02 15.43
N ASP A 189 -15.00 -12.08 15.80
CA ASP A 189 -14.42 -11.21 16.84
C ASP A 189 -14.12 -9.80 16.33
N LEU A 190 -13.85 -9.66 15.04
CA LEU A 190 -13.39 -8.42 14.42
C LEU A 190 -14.24 -8.03 13.21
N ARG A 191 -14.63 -6.76 13.16
CA ARG A 191 -15.15 -6.09 11.97
C ARG A 191 -14.11 -5.12 11.42
N ILE A 192 -13.85 -5.18 10.12
CA ILE A 192 -12.93 -4.24 9.44
C ILE A 192 -13.72 -3.38 8.46
N GLU A 193 -13.61 -2.06 8.61
CA GLU A 193 -14.18 -1.06 7.71
C GLU A 193 -13.06 -0.46 6.86
N PHE A 194 -13.13 -0.59 5.54
CA PHE A 194 -12.16 0.01 4.62
C PHE A 194 -12.58 1.40 4.19
N ARG A 195 -11.66 2.36 4.32
CA ARG A 195 -11.82 3.75 3.90
C ARG A 195 -10.71 4.14 2.94
N ASN A 196 -11.08 4.37 1.68
CA ASN A 196 -10.13 4.79 0.67
C ASN A 196 -9.71 6.26 0.85
N LEU A 197 -8.42 6.50 1.03
CA LEU A 197 -7.78 7.81 0.94
C LEU A 197 -7.42 8.10 -0.52
N ALA A 198 -8.35 8.78 -1.19
CA ALA A 198 -8.17 9.31 -2.54
C ALA A 198 -7.49 10.69 -2.55
N TYR A 199 -7.60 11.44 -1.45
CA TYR A 199 -7.03 12.79 -1.31
C TYR A 199 -6.13 12.89 -0.08
N PHE A 200 -5.12 13.74 -0.13
CA PHE A 200 -4.28 14.10 1.02
C PHE A 200 -3.93 15.59 0.93
N GLY A 201 -4.19 16.36 2.00
CA GLY A 201 -4.00 17.82 1.96
C GLY A 201 -4.90 18.58 0.98
N GLY A 202 -5.95 17.94 0.45
CA GLY A 202 -6.86 18.52 -0.55
C GLY A 202 -6.58 18.08 -1.99
N ASP A 203 -5.39 17.54 -2.24
CA ASP A 203 -4.96 17.08 -3.57
C ASP A 203 -5.11 15.56 -3.74
N PRO A 204 -5.32 15.05 -4.97
CA PRO A 204 -5.33 13.62 -5.26
C PRO A 204 -4.06 12.91 -4.75
N PHE A 205 -4.24 11.94 -3.88
CA PHE A 205 -3.15 11.18 -3.25
C PHE A 205 -2.63 10.10 -4.21
N LEU A 206 -1.31 10.03 -4.45
CA LEU A 206 -0.68 9.06 -5.38
C LEU A 206 -1.13 9.22 -6.86
N GLY A 207 -1.47 10.44 -7.25
CA GLY A 207 -1.72 10.83 -8.63
C GLY A 207 -3.16 11.25 -8.91
N PRO A 208 -3.39 11.95 -10.03
CA PRO A 208 -4.68 12.58 -10.33
C PRO A 208 -5.83 11.60 -10.58
N ASP A 209 -5.52 10.33 -10.84
CA ASP A 209 -6.48 9.24 -11.06
C ASP A 209 -6.84 8.46 -9.78
N ALA A 210 -6.25 8.80 -8.62
CA ALA A 210 -6.58 8.12 -7.37
C ALA A 210 -8.05 8.27 -6.91
N PRO A 211 -8.71 9.43 -7.11
CA PRO A 211 -10.15 9.55 -6.86
C PRO A 211 -10.96 8.57 -7.70
N SER A 212 -10.60 8.35 -8.97
CA SER A 212 -11.27 7.37 -9.84
C SER A 212 -11.27 5.96 -9.26
N ALA A 213 -10.14 5.50 -8.70
CA ALA A 213 -10.12 4.21 -8.02
C ALA A 213 -11.03 4.17 -6.77
N GLY A 214 -11.10 5.29 -6.03
CA GLY A 214 -12.04 5.48 -4.93
C GLY A 214 -13.50 5.41 -5.36
N GLN A 215 -13.85 6.05 -6.48
CA GLN A 215 -15.18 6.00 -7.09
C GLN A 215 -15.58 4.56 -7.38
N ALA A 216 -14.67 3.77 -7.96
CA ALA A 216 -14.93 2.38 -8.30
C ALA A 216 -15.23 1.52 -7.06
N GLY A 217 -14.43 1.65 -5.99
CA GLY A 217 -14.68 0.93 -4.75
C GLY A 217 -16.07 1.27 -4.16
N LEU A 218 -16.40 2.55 -4.06
CA LEU A 218 -17.69 2.98 -3.53
C LEU A 218 -18.85 2.54 -4.42
N ALA A 219 -18.70 2.57 -5.75
CA ALA A 219 -19.70 2.06 -6.68
C ALA A 219 -19.99 0.58 -6.44
N VAL A 220 -18.94 -0.26 -6.30
CA VAL A 220 -19.12 -1.68 -6.03
C VAL A 220 -19.80 -1.90 -4.67
N TRP A 221 -19.42 -1.17 -3.61
CA TRP A 221 -20.07 -1.32 -2.31
C TRP A 221 -21.56 -0.95 -2.34
N ASN A 222 -21.93 0.13 -3.03
CA ASN A 222 -23.31 0.61 -3.06
C ASN A 222 -24.21 -0.20 -4.00
N THR A 223 -23.65 -0.90 -5.00
CA THR A 223 -24.44 -1.64 -6.00
C THR A 223 -24.37 -3.15 -5.85
N ASP A 224 -23.24 -3.69 -5.40
CA ASP A 224 -23.00 -5.11 -5.19
C ASP A 224 -22.00 -5.34 -4.05
N PRO A 225 -22.41 -5.10 -2.79
CA PRO A 225 -21.54 -5.25 -1.62
C PRO A 225 -21.00 -6.67 -1.47
N SER A 226 -21.72 -7.68 -1.97
CA SER A 226 -21.31 -9.09 -1.93
C SER A 226 -20.06 -9.40 -2.76
N SER A 227 -19.82 -8.61 -3.81
CA SER A 227 -18.63 -8.74 -4.67
C SER A 227 -17.49 -7.79 -4.28
N TYR A 228 -17.70 -6.90 -3.30
CA TYR A 228 -16.74 -5.85 -2.97
C TYR A 228 -15.36 -6.37 -2.60
N TRP A 229 -15.28 -7.38 -1.71
CA TRP A 229 -13.98 -7.85 -1.25
C TRP A 229 -13.23 -8.68 -2.30
N ARG A 230 -13.97 -9.34 -3.20
CA ARG A 230 -13.38 -9.95 -4.40
C ARG A 230 -12.85 -8.88 -5.35
N PHE A 231 -13.57 -7.78 -5.54
CA PHE A 231 -13.06 -6.60 -6.27
C PHE A 231 -11.81 -6.02 -5.62
N HIS A 232 -11.79 -5.93 -4.29
CA HIS A 232 -10.63 -5.48 -3.53
C HIS A 232 -9.38 -6.32 -3.81
N GLU A 233 -9.48 -7.66 -3.72
CA GLU A 233 -8.37 -8.55 -4.07
C GLU A 233 -7.92 -8.40 -5.53
N VAL A 234 -8.87 -8.35 -6.48
CA VAL A 234 -8.56 -8.21 -7.90
C VAL A 234 -7.79 -6.93 -8.18
N VAL A 235 -8.23 -5.79 -7.62
CA VAL A 235 -7.55 -4.50 -7.83
C VAL A 235 -6.15 -4.51 -7.25
N PHE A 236 -5.96 -5.00 -6.02
CA PHE A 236 -4.64 -4.97 -5.38
C PHE A 236 -3.64 -5.93 -6.03
N ARG A 237 -4.07 -7.14 -6.40
CA ARG A 237 -3.23 -8.11 -7.13
C ARG A 237 -2.77 -7.58 -8.48
N ASN A 238 -3.65 -6.85 -9.16
CA ASN A 238 -3.40 -6.32 -10.50
C ASN A 238 -2.96 -4.85 -10.48
N GLN A 239 -2.56 -4.32 -9.32
CA GLN A 239 -2.27 -2.90 -9.13
C GLN A 239 -1.02 -2.51 -9.95
N PRO A 240 -1.17 -1.67 -11.00
CA PRO A 240 -0.03 -1.15 -11.73
C PRO A 240 0.76 -0.14 -10.88
N PRO A 241 2.01 0.16 -11.25
CA PRO A 241 2.84 1.12 -10.50
C PRO A 241 2.13 2.46 -10.27
N GLU A 242 2.19 2.96 -9.03
CA GLU A 242 1.45 4.16 -8.59
C GLU A 242 1.76 5.42 -9.42
N ALA A 243 2.97 5.51 -9.97
CA ALA A 243 3.40 6.61 -10.84
C ALA A 243 2.66 6.65 -12.19
N GLN A 244 2.04 5.54 -12.59
CA GLN A 244 1.23 5.47 -13.81
C GLN A 244 -0.21 5.93 -13.53
N ARG A 245 -0.82 6.55 -14.54
CA ARG A 245 -2.26 6.87 -14.54
C ARG A 245 -3.03 5.66 -15.06
N TRP A 246 -3.32 4.73 -14.16
CA TRP A 246 -3.92 3.45 -14.51
C TRP A 246 -5.39 3.34 -14.11
N ALA A 247 -5.87 4.14 -13.15
CA ALA A 247 -7.23 4.07 -12.65
C ALA A 247 -8.23 4.77 -13.59
N THR A 248 -8.28 4.31 -14.84
CA THR A 248 -9.19 4.80 -15.87
C THR A 248 -10.56 4.12 -15.74
N PRO A 249 -11.65 4.73 -16.26
CA PRO A 249 -12.96 4.08 -16.27
C PRO A 249 -12.94 2.69 -16.90
N ASP A 250 -12.20 2.52 -18.01
CA ASP A 250 -12.07 1.24 -18.73
C ASP A 250 -11.38 0.17 -17.87
N LYS A 251 -10.26 0.51 -17.23
CA LYS A 251 -9.49 -0.45 -16.41
C LYS A 251 -10.24 -0.83 -15.14
N LEU A 252 -10.91 0.14 -14.50
CA LEU A 252 -11.71 -0.11 -13.29
C LEU A 252 -12.96 -0.95 -13.59
N GLU A 253 -13.63 -0.73 -14.72
CA GLU A 253 -14.70 -1.62 -15.18
C GLU A 253 -14.16 -3.03 -15.50
N ALA A 254 -12.97 -3.14 -16.12
CA ALA A 254 -12.36 -4.44 -16.39
C ALA A 254 -12.03 -5.20 -15.10
N PHE A 255 -11.54 -4.52 -14.06
CA PHE A 255 -11.37 -5.13 -12.73
C PHE A 255 -12.71 -5.56 -12.11
N ALA A 256 -13.77 -4.77 -12.26
CA ALA A 256 -15.10 -5.15 -11.79
C ALA A 256 -15.64 -6.41 -12.51
N LYS A 257 -15.41 -6.53 -13.83
CA LYS A 257 -15.73 -7.74 -14.60
C LYS A 257 -14.93 -8.95 -14.12
N ALA A 258 -13.63 -8.80 -13.93
CA ALA A 258 -12.75 -9.85 -13.42
C ALA A 258 -13.15 -10.30 -12.01
N ALA A 259 -13.66 -9.38 -11.20
CA ALA A 259 -14.20 -9.64 -9.87
C ALA A 259 -15.65 -10.13 -9.86
N SER A 260 -16.25 -10.41 -11.03
CA SER A 260 -17.64 -10.87 -11.16
C SER A 260 -18.67 -9.95 -10.48
N VAL A 261 -18.42 -8.64 -10.47
CA VAL A 261 -19.41 -7.64 -10.02
C VAL A 261 -20.62 -7.71 -10.95
N SER A 262 -21.82 -7.68 -10.39
CA SER A 262 -23.07 -7.85 -11.15
C SER A 262 -23.39 -6.71 -12.13
N ASP A 263 -23.06 -5.46 -11.78
CA ASP A 263 -23.10 -4.30 -12.69
C ASP A 263 -21.74 -3.58 -12.78
N PRO A 264 -20.80 -4.08 -13.60
CA PRO A 264 -19.53 -3.39 -13.86
C PRO A 264 -19.72 -2.01 -14.50
N GLY A 265 -20.85 -1.77 -15.19
CA GLY A 265 -21.18 -0.49 -15.78
C GLY A 265 -21.41 0.62 -14.75
N ALA A 266 -21.85 0.27 -13.53
CA ALA A 266 -21.96 1.21 -12.42
C ALA A 266 -20.60 1.82 -12.05
N VAL A 267 -19.54 1.01 -12.07
CA VAL A 267 -18.17 1.47 -11.81
C VAL A 267 -17.74 2.53 -12.82
N ARG A 268 -17.93 2.25 -14.12
CA ARG A 268 -17.61 3.25 -15.17
C ARG A 268 -18.38 4.55 -14.94
N ARG A 269 -19.69 4.47 -14.70
CA ARG A 269 -20.54 5.66 -14.51
C ARG A 269 -20.07 6.50 -13.33
N ALA A 270 -19.88 5.88 -12.16
CA ALA A 270 -19.41 6.56 -10.97
C ALA A 270 -18.06 7.28 -11.18
N VAL A 271 -17.13 6.66 -11.92
CA VAL A 271 -15.84 7.27 -12.28
C VAL A 271 -16.02 8.45 -13.24
N GLN A 272 -16.93 8.36 -14.20
CA GLN A 272 -17.14 9.42 -15.21
C GLN A 272 -17.91 10.62 -14.67
N THR A 273 -18.75 10.42 -13.66
CA THR A 273 -19.60 11.47 -13.07
C THR A 273 -19.10 11.95 -11.72
N ASP A 274 -17.96 11.43 -11.23
CA ASP A 274 -17.43 11.71 -9.90
C ASP A 274 -18.46 11.54 -8.77
N GLU A 275 -19.31 10.52 -8.89
CA GLU A 275 -20.54 10.34 -8.09
C GLU A 275 -20.30 10.41 -6.57
N TYR A 276 -19.17 9.89 -6.11
CA TYR A 276 -18.81 9.78 -4.70
C TYR A 276 -17.67 10.73 -4.27
N ASP A 277 -17.39 11.81 -5.02
CA ASP A 277 -16.25 12.69 -4.71
C ASP A 277 -16.36 13.32 -3.31
N ASP A 278 -17.55 13.76 -2.93
CA ASP A 278 -17.82 14.31 -1.61
C ASP A 278 -17.51 13.30 -0.49
N ALA A 279 -17.86 12.02 -0.70
CA ALA A 279 -17.57 10.95 0.26
C ALA A 279 -16.07 10.68 0.37
N LEU A 280 -15.33 10.74 -0.74
CA LEU A 280 -13.87 10.61 -0.76
C LEU A 280 -13.18 11.78 -0.05
N ARG A 281 -13.63 13.02 -0.31
CA ARG A 281 -13.11 14.21 0.40
C ARG A 281 -13.41 14.17 1.89
N ALA A 282 -14.62 13.76 2.28
CA ALA A 282 -15.00 13.60 3.68
C ALA A 282 -14.13 12.54 4.38
N THR A 283 -13.77 11.47 3.67
CA THR A 283 -12.86 10.43 4.17
C THR A 283 -11.48 10.99 4.45
N SER A 284 -10.92 11.76 3.52
CA SER A 284 -9.61 12.41 3.68
C SER A 284 -9.60 13.45 4.79
N GLN A 285 -10.64 14.27 4.92
CA GLN A 285 -10.79 15.21 6.03
C GLN A 285 -10.85 14.48 7.37
N ARG A 286 -11.61 13.38 7.45
CA ARG A 286 -11.72 12.60 8.67
C ARG A 286 -10.39 11.95 9.05
N ALA A 287 -9.65 11.43 8.08
CA ALA A 287 -8.33 10.86 8.29
C ALA A 287 -7.33 11.90 8.82
N GLN A 288 -7.33 13.11 8.23
CA GLN A 288 -6.51 14.23 8.72
C GLN A 288 -6.85 14.61 10.16
N GLN A 289 -8.14 14.74 10.51
CA GLN A 289 -8.59 15.03 11.88
C GLN A 289 -8.17 13.95 12.89
N LEU A 290 -8.07 12.70 12.44
CA LEU A 290 -7.64 11.57 13.27
C LEU A 290 -6.11 11.48 13.37
N GLY A 291 -5.35 12.29 12.63
CA GLY A 291 -3.88 12.24 12.61
C GLY A 291 -3.32 11.15 11.70
N VAL A 292 -4.12 10.62 10.77
CA VAL A 292 -3.64 9.66 9.77
C VAL A 292 -2.72 10.39 8.79
N SER A 293 -1.44 10.02 8.81
CA SER A 293 -0.40 10.65 7.98
C SER A 293 -0.03 9.84 6.73
N GLY A 294 -0.57 8.64 6.55
CA GLY A 294 -0.25 7.79 5.41
C GLY A 294 -1.07 6.50 5.36
N THR A 295 -0.78 5.68 4.35
CA THR A 295 -1.46 4.40 4.11
C THR A 295 -0.45 3.26 3.96
N PRO A 296 -0.76 2.04 4.40
CA PRO A 296 -1.94 1.66 5.18
C PRO A 296 -1.87 2.14 6.64
N THR A 297 -2.98 2.58 7.20
CA THR A 297 -3.13 2.86 8.64
C THR A 297 -4.37 2.15 9.18
N LEU A 298 -4.22 1.39 10.26
CA LEU A 298 -5.32 0.79 11.00
C LEU A 298 -5.61 1.63 12.23
N ARG A 299 -6.86 2.08 12.37
CA ARG A 299 -7.36 2.66 13.62
C ARG A 299 -8.01 1.56 14.44
N ILE A 300 -7.46 1.31 15.62
CA ILE A 300 -7.89 0.27 16.56
C ILE A 300 -8.19 0.97 17.88
N GLY A 301 -9.48 1.19 18.17
CA GLY A 301 -9.90 2.11 19.24
C GLY A 301 -9.36 3.53 18.99
N ASP A 302 -8.57 4.05 19.93
CA ASP A 302 -7.91 5.35 19.82
C ASP A 302 -6.48 5.28 19.26
N SER A 303 -5.97 4.08 18.97
CA SER A 303 -4.64 3.89 18.43
C SER A 303 -4.63 3.90 16.90
N LEU A 304 -3.62 4.56 16.31
CA LEU A 304 -3.27 4.41 14.89
C LEU A 304 -2.05 3.51 14.77
N VAL A 305 -2.14 2.48 13.93
CA VAL A 305 -1.10 1.45 13.74
C VAL A 305 -0.79 1.30 12.26
N ASN A 306 0.50 1.29 11.93
CA ASN A 306 0.95 0.84 10.62
C ASN A 306 1.03 -0.70 10.63
N PRO A 307 0.28 -1.40 9.76
CA PRO A 307 0.21 -2.86 9.78
C PRO A 307 1.49 -3.57 9.30
N GLY A 308 2.53 -2.82 8.88
CA GLY A 308 3.86 -3.39 8.60
C GLY A 308 4.49 -4.08 9.81
N ASN A 309 4.12 -3.67 11.04
CA ASN A 309 4.43 -4.42 12.26
C ASN A 309 3.26 -5.35 12.62
N GLN A 310 3.31 -6.58 12.09
CA GLN A 310 2.22 -7.56 12.24
C GLN A 310 1.98 -7.96 13.71
N GLN A 311 3.04 -8.16 14.49
CA GLN A 311 2.93 -8.54 15.90
C GLN A 311 2.26 -7.43 16.72
N GLN A 312 2.73 -6.19 16.57
CA GLN A 312 2.11 -5.05 17.24
C GLN A 312 0.63 -4.89 16.84
N THR A 313 0.31 -5.09 15.56
CA THR A 313 -1.06 -5.01 15.06
C THR A 313 -1.96 -6.05 15.74
N ARG A 314 -1.52 -7.32 15.79
CA ARG A 314 -2.27 -8.39 16.46
C ARG A 314 -2.50 -8.10 17.93
N THR A 315 -1.45 -7.73 18.65
CA THR A 315 -1.56 -7.37 20.08
C THR A 315 -2.57 -6.23 20.31
N ARG A 316 -2.65 -5.25 19.41
CA ARG A 316 -3.63 -4.17 19.50
C ARG A 316 -5.05 -4.62 19.20
N ILE A 317 -5.23 -5.52 18.22
CA ILE A 317 -6.53 -6.13 17.91
C ILE A 317 -7.01 -6.98 19.09
N GLU A 318 -6.16 -7.87 19.60
CA GLU A 318 -6.47 -8.74 20.74
C GLU A 318 -6.83 -7.93 21.98
N ALA A 319 -6.06 -6.89 22.29
CA ALA A 319 -6.40 -5.98 23.38
C ALA A 319 -7.74 -5.25 23.13
N ALA A 320 -8.08 -4.91 21.90
CA ALA A 320 -9.38 -4.28 21.60
C ALA A 320 -10.54 -5.27 21.75
N ILE A 321 -10.33 -6.56 21.42
CA ILE A 321 -11.32 -7.63 21.60
C ILE A 321 -11.52 -7.91 23.10
N GLU A 322 -10.45 -7.98 23.90
CA GLU A 322 -10.52 -8.27 25.33
C GLU A 322 -11.18 -7.15 26.17
N ASN A 323 -11.15 -5.91 25.68
CA ASN A 323 -11.61 -4.72 26.43
C ASN A 323 -12.98 -4.17 25.97
N ALA A 324 -13.66 -4.82 25.03
CA ALA A 324 -14.98 -4.42 24.54
C ALA A 324 -16.12 -5.07 25.34
#